data_AF-B8LDE6-F1
#
_entry.id   AF-B8LDE6-F1
#
_cell.length_a   1.000
_cell.length_b   1.000
_cell.length_c   1.000
_cell.angle_alpha   90.00
_cell.angle_beta   90.00
_cell.angle_gamma   90.00
#
_symmetry.space_group_name_H-M   'P 1'
#
loop_
_entity.id
_entity.type
_entity.pdbx_description
1 polymer ?
#
loop_
_entity_poly.entity_id
_entity_poly.type
_entity_poly.pdbx_seq_one_letter_code
_entity_poly.pdbx_strand_id
1 'polypeptide(L)'
;MSSDEEESKPPAERSKATNEEDRKPPARAARKCKRTAKYEESDDGEEEDNWSPPPPPKKPGSVDRGNAKSTKAKGNKLKASSPPLDSNGIMLELPIEVLPCIMEYLGPFDLYRTSMCCKFLKASLTTSTVVRSAMLHGGNPAKTIEELYKIMSQRAMHVPSPLRLMRLVVGKRCEFCNDNNVKCVRPKAGVMVCWPCLSRRRDSLNGFVEGYDTIIANPRVNSVAKSSGFGEKHYLWVRERTDAAGEKIGSIILRKHISQMANHSAGVDDFITNVLNAPADEEYEEFITTYTSFKGTCVTIAKERREAKMERSKEREETRNAKIEQMFTDLAVMVDESVRVIALEREDPELYSKKRMKIHFVDQLLQPLLSAPSKIKPKLLKEIAHKINRNLGLIGEKNFLGLAFLSEEDPFEAALKEQFGPQLADMACLFGLGFRDFVDDKFFYLLENNLLIASFARLKHNDLSCFFLPDGEDSPAAFVWLAKTIWFMKLEGVNELAVYGGADDDTIESDDVFTKAYIDGKELFEKAWPALQEYDRWVNEHTAGPDAAFEKNSRLRAVCRSPKSVELLVERKFELLGTPE
;
A
#
# COMPACT_ATOMS: atom_id res chain seq x y z
N MET A 1 -60.21 -12.10 -61.58
CA MET A 1 -61.26 -13.10 -61.26
C MET A 1 -60.75 -13.79 -60.01
N SER A 2 -61.17 -13.36 -58.82
CA SER A 2 -62.43 -13.74 -58.14
C SER A 2 -62.48 -15.25 -57.89
N SER A 3 -62.71 -15.79 -56.68
CA SER A 3 -62.87 -15.21 -55.32
C SER A 3 -62.80 -16.41 -54.33
N ASP A 4 -62.93 -16.35 -53.00
CA ASP A 4 -63.44 -15.35 -52.05
C ASP A 4 -62.55 -15.27 -50.77
N GLU A 5 -62.98 -14.46 -49.81
CA GLU A 5 -62.51 -14.27 -48.43
C GLU A 5 -63.06 -15.34 -47.46
N GLU A 6 -62.34 -15.68 -46.37
CA GLU A 6 -62.99 -16.17 -45.15
C GLU A 6 -62.26 -15.69 -43.88
N GLU A 7 -62.97 -14.89 -43.06
CA GLU A 7 -62.45 -14.16 -41.90
C GLU A 7 -62.86 -14.86 -40.60
N SER A 8 -61.92 -15.33 -39.76
CA SER A 8 -62.23 -16.06 -38.52
C SER A 8 -61.94 -15.26 -37.24
N LYS A 9 -63.01 -14.73 -36.63
CA LYS A 9 -63.00 -14.18 -35.25
C LYS A 9 -63.24 -15.29 -34.21
N PRO A 10 -62.51 -15.29 -33.08
CA PRO A 10 -62.96 -15.90 -31.83
C PRO A 10 -63.60 -14.86 -30.88
N PRO A 11 -64.49 -15.27 -29.95
CA PRO A 11 -65.38 -14.37 -29.22
C PRO A 11 -64.80 -13.79 -27.92
N ALA A 12 -65.49 -12.77 -27.40
CA ALA A 12 -65.21 -12.15 -26.09
C ALA A 12 -66.00 -12.81 -24.94
N GLU A 13 -65.71 -12.34 -23.72
CA GLU A 13 -66.38 -12.60 -22.43
C GLU A 13 -66.16 -13.96 -21.73
N ARG A 14 -65.45 -13.93 -20.59
CA ARG A 14 -66.14 -13.69 -19.31
C ARG A 14 -65.19 -13.31 -18.17
N SER A 15 -65.72 -12.52 -17.24
CA SER A 15 -65.07 -12.05 -16.02
C SER A 15 -64.96 -13.12 -14.93
N LYS A 16 -63.90 -13.04 -14.12
CA LYS A 16 -63.91 -13.46 -12.70
C LYS A 16 -62.80 -12.73 -11.95
N ALA A 17 -63.21 -11.83 -11.04
CA ALA A 17 -62.34 -11.26 -10.04
C ALA A 17 -62.37 -12.14 -8.78
N THR A 18 -61.21 -12.45 -8.20
CA THR A 18 -61.08 -12.95 -6.83
C THR A 18 -59.74 -12.56 -6.21
N ASN A 19 -59.83 -11.70 -5.19
CA ASN A 19 -58.97 -11.58 -4.01
C ASN A 19 -57.44 -11.49 -4.19
N GLU A 20 -56.98 -10.24 -4.14
CA GLU A 20 -55.62 -9.87 -3.75
C GLU A 20 -55.60 -9.63 -2.23
N GLU A 21 -55.09 -10.59 -1.45
CA GLU A 21 -54.87 -10.44 0.00
C GLU A 21 -53.53 -11.07 0.45
N ASP A 22 -52.78 -10.28 1.21
CA ASP A 22 -51.67 -10.62 2.11
C ASP A 22 -50.67 -11.74 1.72
N ARG A 23 -49.55 -11.33 1.12
CA ARG A 23 -48.24 -11.99 1.32
C ARG A 23 -47.16 -10.99 1.72
N LYS A 24 -47.00 -10.81 3.03
CA LYS A 24 -45.84 -10.13 3.63
C LYS A 24 -44.53 -10.81 3.18
N PRO A 25 -43.53 -10.09 2.63
CA PRO A 25 -42.22 -10.66 2.41
C PRO A 25 -41.50 -10.89 3.75
N PRO A 26 -40.78 -12.02 3.93
CA PRO A 26 -40.05 -12.28 5.17
C PRO A 26 -38.88 -11.32 5.35
N ALA A 27 -38.61 -10.96 6.61
CA ALA A 27 -37.55 -10.03 6.98
C ALA A 27 -36.16 -10.51 6.50
N ARG A 28 -35.40 -9.61 5.87
CA ARG A 28 -34.01 -9.89 5.45
C ARG A 28 -33.11 -10.08 6.68
N ALA A 29 -32.72 -11.32 6.96
CA ALA A 29 -31.71 -11.63 7.96
C ALA A 29 -30.35 -11.02 7.58
N ALA A 30 -29.76 -10.24 8.48
CA ALA A 30 -28.46 -9.60 8.28
C ALA A 30 -27.31 -10.60 8.42
N ARG A 31 -26.86 -11.21 7.30
CA ARG A 31 -25.65 -12.04 7.29
C ARG A 31 -24.38 -11.18 7.22
N LYS A 32 -23.68 -11.05 8.35
CA LYS A 32 -22.27 -10.63 8.39
C LYS A 32 -21.43 -11.68 7.67
N CYS A 33 -20.75 -11.31 6.59
CA CYS A 33 -19.70 -12.13 5.97
C CYS A 33 -18.36 -11.40 6.10
N LYS A 34 -17.55 -11.76 7.10
CA LYS A 34 -16.13 -11.38 7.18
C LYS A 34 -15.33 -12.48 6.49
N ARG A 35 -14.72 -12.17 5.34
CA ARG A 35 -13.62 -12.99 4.78
C ARG A 35 -12.76 -12.14 3.85
N THR A 36 -11.65 -11.65 4.38
CA THR A 36 -10.54 -11.08 3.60
C THR A 36 -9.50 -12.17 3.40
N ALA A 37 -9.42 -12.72 2.19
CA ALA A 37 -8.23 -13.45 1.78
C ALA A 37 -7.19 -12.42 1.33
N LYS A 38 -5.99 -12.46 1.93
CA LYS A 38 -4.81 -11.86 1.29
C LYS A 38 -4.45 -12.76 0.11
N TYR A 39 -4.24 -12.15 -1.03
CA TYR A 39 -3.50 -12.74 -2.14
C TYR A 39 -2.25 -11.89 -2.28
N GLU A 40 -1.08 -12.52 -2.24
CA GLU A 40 0.20 -11.85 -2.48
C GLU A 40 0.49 -12.02 -3.97
N GLU A 41 0.37 -10.92 -4.73
CA GLU A 41 0.79 -10.84 -6.13
C GLU A 41 2.22 -10.28 -6.17
N SER A 42 3.02 -10.85 -7.07
CA SER A 42 4.44 -10.52 -7.26
C SER A 42 4.65 -9.15 -7.89
N ASP A 43 5.77 -8.53 -7.54
CA ASP A 43 6.14 -7.16 -7.90
C ASP A 43 6.80 -7.11 -9.29
N ASP A 44 5.98 -7.18 -10.35
CA ASP A 44 6.40 -6.92 -11.73
C ASP A 44 6.04 -5.47 -12.10
N GLY A 45 7.04 -4.60 -12.11
CA GLY A 45 6.89 -3.13 -12.06
C GLY A 45 6.38 -2.43 -13.32
N GLU A 46 5.12 -2.65 -13.69
CA GLU A 46 4.32 -1.67 -14.44
C GLU A 46 3.37 -0.93 -13.48
N GLU A 47 3.71 0.32 -13.14
CA GLU A 47 2.94 1.14 -12.22
C GLU A 47 1.62 1.60 -12.89
N GLU A 48 0.60 0.72 -12.91
CA GLU A 48 -0.77 1.08 -13.32
C GLU A 48 -1.31 2.19 -12.40
N ASP A 49 -1.13 3.43 -12.85
CA ASP A 49 -1.52 4.69 -12.20
C ASP A 49 -3.05 4.70 -11.96
N ASN A 50 -3.47 4.08 -10.85
CA ASN A 50 -4.86 3.77 -10.48
C ASN A 50 -5.59 5.05 -10.03
N TRP A 51 -5.78 5.95 -11.00
CA TRP A 51 -6.40 7.25 -10.84
C TRP A 51 -7.81 7.11 -10.26
N SER A 52 -7.90 7.31 -8.96
CA SER A 52 -9.14 7.60 -8.26
C SER A 52 -9.25 9.12 -8.13
N PRO A 53 -10.36 9.75 -8.58
CA PRO A 53 -10.58 11.15 -8.28
C PRO A 53 -10.58 11.36 -6.75
N PRO A 54 -10.12 12.52 -6.24
CA PRO A 54 -10.07 12.77 -4.81
C PRO A 54 -11.46 12.54 -4.19
N PRO A 55 -11.55 11.79 -3.08
CA PRO A 55 -12.84 11.53 -2.48
C PRO A 55 -13.51 12.85 -2.08
N PRO A 56 -14.82 13.02 -2.30
CA PRO A 56 -15.53 14.20 -1.81
C PRO A 56 -15.31 14.32 -0.29
N PRO A 57 -15.24 15.55 0.25
CA PRO A 57 -14.95 15.77 1.67
C PRO A 57 -15.86 14.89 2.53
N LYS A 58 -15.25 14.04 3.37
CA LYS A 58 -15.96 13.08 4.22
C LYS A 58 -17.00 13.87 5.02
N LYS A 59 -18.29 13.65 4.73
CA LYS A 59 -19.38 14.12 5.60
C LYS A 59 -19.07 13.59 7.01
N PRO A 60 -19.10 14.43 8.06
CA PRO A 60 -18.84 13.97 9.41
C PRO A 60 -19.78 12.81 9.72
N GLY A 61 -19.20 11.69 10.17
CA GLY A 61 -19.93 10.45 10.35
C GLY A 61 -21.10 10.63 11.31
N SER A 62 -22.23 9.98 11.02
CA SER A 62 -23.34 9.88 11.96
C SER A 62 -22.93 9.01 13.14
N VAL A 63 -22.35 9.63 14.16
CA VAL A 63 -22.19 9.03 15.49
C VAL A 63 -23.59 8.89 16.10
N ASP A 64 -23.84 7.77 16.78
CA ASP A 64 -25.11 7.50 17.45
C ASP A 64 -25.52 8.62 18.39
N ARG A 65 -26.83 8.93 18.40
CA ARG A 65 -27.41 10.00 19.21
C ARG A 65 -27.53 9.62 20.68
N GLY A 66 -26.39 9.59 21.37
CA GLY A 66 -26.34 9.75 22.82
C GLY A 66 -26.76 11.17 23.22
N ASN A 67 -27.61 11.27 24.25
CA ASN A 67 -28.25 12.52 24.67
C ASN A 67 -27.21 13.50 25.28
N ALA A 68 -26.76 14.50 24.52
CA ALA A 68 -25.89 15.57 25.00
C ALA A 68 -26.40 16.96 24.57
N LYS A 69 -26.47 17.89 25.51
CA LYS A 69 -26.99 19.25 25.29
C LYS A 69 -26.14 20.01 24.27
N SER A 70 -26.68 20.21 23.07
CA SER A 70 -26.03 20.95 21.99
C SER A 70 -25.88 22.44 22.33
N THR A 71 -24.63 22.89 22.50
CA THR A 71 -24.27 24.31 22.38
C THR A 71 -24.39 24.73 20.92
N LYS A 72 -25.25 25.71 20.63
CA LYS A 72 -25.54 26.19 19.27
C LYS A 72 -24.29 26.78 18.59
N ALA A 73 -23.59 25.96 17.80
CA ALA A 73 -22.65 26.46 16.80
C ALA A 73 -23.42 27.32 15.77
N LYS A 74 -23.05 28.60 15.66
CA LYS A 74 -23.57 29.51 14.63
C LYS A 74 -23.06 29.07 13.25
N GLY A 75 -23.76 28.13 12.63
CA GLY A 75 -23.51 27.80 11.22
C GLY A 75 -23.76 29.02 10.36
N ASN A 76 -22.78 29.41 9.54
CA ASN A 76 -22.95 30.45 8.54
C ASN A 76 -24.05 30.03 7.56
N LYS A 77 -25.26 30.54 7.80
CA LYS A 77 -26.40 30.41 6.90
C LYS A 77 -26.05 31.23 5.67
N LEU A 78 -25.46 30.56 4.67
CA LEU A 78 -25.24 31.12 3.33
C LEU A 78 -26.57 31.73 2.90
N LYS A 79 -26.64 33.06 2.85
CA LYS A 79 -27.80 33.75 2.28
C LYS A 79 -27.86 33.28 0.84
N ALA A 80 -28.93 32.58 0.48
CA ALA A 80 -29.23 32.34 -0.92
C ALA A 80 -29.39 33.72 -1.55
N SER A 81 -28.38 34.15 -2.31
CA SER A 81 -28.52 35.31 -3.18
C SER A 81 -29.69 35.01 -4.11
N SER A 82 -30.65 35.94 -4.17
CA SER A 82 -31.68 35.90 -5.21
C SER A 82 -31.01 35.69 -6.57
N PRO A 83 -31.61 34.91 -7.49
CA PRO A 83 -31.04 34.73 -8.82
C PRO A 83 -30.81 36.11 -9.45
N PRO A 84 -29.71 36.28 -10.23
CA PRO A 84 -29.44 37.54 -10.89
C PRO A 84 -30.60 37.88 -11.83
N LEU A 85 -31.31 38.95 -11.50
CA LEU A 85 -32.28 39.58 -12.39
C LEU A 85 -31.51 40.51 -13.34
N ASP A 86 -31.99 40.66 -14.56
CA ASP A 86 -31.50 41.70 -15.46
C ASP A 86 -31.91 43.11 -14.96
N SER A 87 -31.52 44.15 -15.70
CA SER A 87 -31.90 45.53 -15.40
C SER A 87 -33.41 45.81 -15.43
N ASN A 88 -34.21 44.87 -15.96
CA ASN A 88 -35.66 44.97 -16.09
C ASN A 88 -36.41 44.10 -15.06
N GLY A 89 -35.69 43.40 -14.17
CA GLY A 89 -36.29 42.48 -13.19
C GLY A 89 -36.69 41.12 -13.78
N ILE A 90 -36.30 40.81 -15.01
CA ILE A 90 -36.58 39.54 -15.68
C ILE A 90 -35.50 38.53 -15.24
N MET A 91 -35.93 37.31 -14.90
CA MET A 91 -34.99 36.23 -14.64
C MET A 91 -34.35 35.83 -15.97
N LEU A 92 -33.01 35.84 -16.04
CA LEU A 92 -32.29 35.44 -17.25
C LEU A 92 -32.51 33.95 -17.54
N GLU A 93 -33.55 33.65 -18.33
CA GLU A 93 -33.82 32.31 -18.82
C GLU A 93 -32.73 31.92 -19.82
N LEU A 94 -32.03 30.81 -19.53
CA LEU A 94 -31.02 30.29 -20.43
C LEU A 94 -31.74 29.68 -21.65
N PRO A 95 -31.47 30.11 -22.89
CA PRO A 95 -32.15 29.59 -24.07
C PRO A 95 -32.01 28.07 -24.16
N ILE A 96 -33.11 27.39 -24.48
CA ILE A 96 -33.18 25.92 -24.47
C ILE A 96 -32.20 25.29 -25.48
N GLU A 97 -31.87 26.03 -26.53
CA GLU A 97 -30.91 25.73 -27.59
C GLU A 97 -29.45 25.67 -27.09
N VAL A 98 -29.15 26.29 -25.94
CA VAL A 98 -27.80 26.30 -25.33
C VAL A 98 -27.57 25.07 -24.44
N LEU A 99 -28.64 24.39 -24.00
CA LEU A 99 -28.54 23.24 -23.11
C LEU A 99 -27.74 22.05 -23.71
N PRO A 100 -27.88 21.68 -25.00
CA PRO A 100 -27.02 20.66 -25.63
C PRO A 100 -25.53 21.02 -25.56
N CYS A 101 -25.17 22.29 -25.77
CA CYS A 101 -23.78 22.75 -25.68
C CYS A 101 -23.22 22.60 -24.25
N ILE A 102 -24.02 22.94 -23.23
CA ILE A 102 -23.63 22.75 -21.82
C ILE A 102 -23.47 21.26 -21.48
N MET A 103 -24.35 20.40 -22.02
CA MET A 103 -24.34 18.96 -21.74
C MET A 103 -23.02 18.27 -22.14
N GLU A 104 -22.31 18.75 -23.16
CA GLU A 104 -20.99 18.18 -23.54
C GLU A 104 -19.91 18.34 -22.47
N TYR A 105 -19.98 19.41 -21.67
CA TYR A 105 -19.00 19.72 -20.61
C TYR A 105 -19.36 19.13 -19.25
N LEU A 106 -20.56 18.57 -19.09
CA LEU A 106 -20.96 17.92 -17.84
C LEU A 106 -20.19 16.62 -17.62
N GLY A 107 -19.86 16.33 -16.36
CA GLY A 107 -19.33 15.02 -15.96
C GLY A 107 -20.37 13.91 -16.21
N PRO A 108 -19.98 12.67 -16.56
CA PRO A 108 -20.94 11.64 -16.98
C PRO A 108 -22.09 11.37 -16.00
N PHE A 109 -21.83 11.43 -14.68
CA PHE A 109 -22.89 11.28 -13.67
C PHE A 109 -23.90 12.42 -13.68
N ASP A 110 -23.44 13.64 -13.93
CA ASP A 110 -24.30 14.83 -13.94
C ASP A 110 -24.99 14.98 -15.29
N LEU A 111 -24.33 14.60 -16.39
CA LEU A 111 -24.96 14.46 -17.71
C LEU A 111 -26.08 13.40 -17.69
N TYR A 112 -25.87 12.26 -17.03
CA TYR A 112 -26.93 11.25 -16.84
C TYR A 112 -28.09 11.76 -15.99
N ARG A 113 -27.83 12.57 -14.95
CA ARG A 113 -28.88 13.21 -14.14
C ARG A 113 -29.67 14.23 -14.96
N THR A 114 -28.98 15.16 -15.63
CA THR A 114 -29.57 16.22 -16.45
C THR A 114 -30.42 15.65 -17.59
N SER A 115 -29.93 14.63 -18.31
CA SER A 115 -30.71 13.93 -19.36
C SER A 115 -31.92 13.15 -18.83
N MET A 116 -32.01 12.89 -17.52
CA MET A 116 -33.18 12.28 -16.89
C MET A 116 -34.17 13.31 -16.30
N CYS A 117 -33.85 14.60 -16.30
CA CYS A 117 -34.75 15.64 -15.75
C CYS A 117 -36.01 15.85 -16.59
N CYS A 118 -35.94 15.74 -17.93
CA CYS A 118 -37.11 15.87 -18.80
C CYS A 118 -36.94 15.13 -20.14
N LYS A 119 -38.06 14.91 -20.86
CA LYS A 119 -38.07 14.23 -22.16
C LYS A 119 -37.22 14.95 -23.23
N PHE A 120 -37.20 16.28 -23.22
CA PHE A 120 -36.40 17.08 -24.15
C PHE A 120 -34.90 16.81 -23.96
N LEU A 121 -34.36 17.02 -22.74
CA LEU A 121 -32.94 16.78 -22.43
C LEU A 121 -32.52 15.32 -22.65
N LYS A 122 -33.46 14.37 -22.50
CA LYS A 122 -33.24 12.96 -22.86
C LYS A 122 -33.08 12.77 -24.36
N ALA A 123 -33.87 13.47 -25.17
CA ALA A 123 -33.82 13.41 -26.64
C ALA A 123 -32.66 14.23 -27.23
N SER A 124 -32.20 15.29 -26.56
CA SER A 124 -31.00 16.05 -26.91
C SER A 124 -29.69 15.30 -26.69
N LEU A 125 -29.71 14.09 -26.11
CA LEU A 125 -28.51 13.31 -25.83
C LEU A 125 -28.03 12.59 -27.09
N THR A 126 -26.96 13.08 -27.70
CA THR A 126 -26.29 12.47 -28.87
C THR A 126 -25.17 11.51 -28.46
N THR A 127 -24.75 10.62 -29.35
CA THR A 127 -23.56 9.76 -29.13
C THR A 127 -22.33 10.63 -28.89
N SER A 128 -22.18 11.70 -29.68
CA SER A 128 -21.12 12.69 -29.55
C SER A 128 -21.02 13.26 -28.12
N THR A 129 -22.14 13.72 -27.55
CA THR A 129 -22.19 14.29 -26.19
C THR A 129 -21.72 13.28 -25.14
N VAL A 130 -22.09 11.99 -25.26
CA VAL A 130 -21.66 10.95 -24.30
C VAL A 130 -20.17 10.67 -24.41
N VAL A 131 -19.64 10.52 -25.63
CA VAL A 131 -18.23 10.25 -25.89
C VAL A 131 -17.36 11.40 -25.38
N ARG A 132 -17.70 12.66 -25.71
CA ARG A 132 -16.98 13.85 -25.25
C ARG A 132 -16.97 13.94 -23.72
N SER A 133 -18.14 13.83 -23.07
CA SER A 133 -18.27 13.87 -21.61
C SER A 133 -17.42 12.79 -20.92
N ALA A 134 -17.48 11.54 -21.39
CA ALA A 134 -16.72 10.43 -20.84
C ALA A 134 -15.20 10.63 -20.98
N MET A 135 -14.75 11.04 -22.16
CA MET A 135 -13.33 11.21 -22.47
C MET A 135 -12.72 12.43 -21.78
N LEU A 136 -13.45 13.57 -21.70
CA LEU A 136 -13.04 14.77 -20.96
C LEU A 136 -12.78 14.50 -19.47
N HIS A 137 -13.52 13.56 -18.87
CA HIS A 137 -13.45 13.28 -17.44
C HIS A 137 -12.51 12.12 -17.07
N GLY A 138 -12.04 11.34 -18.05
CA GLY A 138 -11.06 10.28 -17.85
C GLY A 138 -11.57 9.10 -17.02
N GLY A 139 -10.64 8.34 -16.44
CA GLY A 139 -10.93 7.21 -15.56
C GLY A 139 -11.75 6.09 -16.22
N ASN A 140 -12.61 5.44 -15.44
CA ASN A 140 -13.46 4.34 -15.94
C ASN A 140 -14.41 4.74 -17.10
N PRO A 141 -15.04 5.94 -17.11
CA PRO A 141 -15.75 6.46 -18.28
C PRO A 141 -14.96 6.39 -19.59
N ALA A 142 -13.75 6.95 -19.61
CA ALA A 142 -12.89 6.93 -20.79
C ALA A 142 -12.45 5.49 -21.16
N LYS A 143 -12.05 4.67 -20.18
CA LYS A 143 -11.73 3.25 -20.41
C LYS A 143 -12.91 2.47 -21.02
N THR A 144 -14.15 2.74 -20.60
CA THR A 144 -15.35 2.16 -21.22
C THR A 144 -15.50 2.58 -22.69
N ILE A 145 -15.33 3.87 -23.01
CA ILE A 145 -15.43 4.35 -24.40
C ILE A 145 -14.31 3.78 -25.28
N GLU A 146 -13.08 3.68 -24.77
CA GLU A 146 -11.95 3.07 -25.49
C GLU A 146 -12.20 1.58 -25.78
N GLU A 147 -12.69 0.81 -24.81
CA GLU A 147 -13.03 -0.61 -25.04
C GLU A 147 -14.22 -0.79 -25.98
N LEU A 148 -15.17 0.15 -26.01
CA LEU A 148 -16.24 0.17 -27.00
C LEU A 148 -15.70 0.51 -28.39
N TYR A 149 -14.80 1.49 -28.52
CA TYR A 149 -14.15 1.84 -29.79
C TYR A 149 -13.46 0.65 -30.44
N LYS A 150 -12.69 -0.13 -29.66
CA LYS A 150 -11.99 -1.33 -30.16
C LYS A 150 -12.93 -2.36 -30.80
N ILE A 151 -14.19 -2.43 -30.35
CA ILE A 151 -15.19 -3.40 -30.82
C ILE A 151 -16.08 -2.80 -31.92
N MET A 152 -16.39 -1.50 -31.82
CA MET A 152 -17.20 -0.77 -32.80
C MET A 152 -16.43 -0.50 -34.09
N SER A 153 -15.13 -0.22 -34.04
CA SER A 153 -14.28 -0.14 -35.24
C SER A 153 -14.16 -1.46 -35.99
N GLN A 154 -14.39 -2.58 -35.30
CA GLN A 154 -14.47 -3.93 -35.87
C GLN A 154 -15.90 -4.32 -36.30
N ARG A 155 -16.91 -3.46 -36.07
CA ARG A 155 -18.33 -3.69 -36.37
C ARG A 155 -18.85 -5.02 -35.80
N ALA A 156 -18.37 -5.36 -34.60
CA ALA A 156 -18.48 -6.69 -33.99
C ALA A 156 -19.51 -6.77 -32.84
N MET A 157 -20.24 -5.67 -32.60
CA MET A 157 -21.30 -5.55 -31.59
C MET A 157 -22.44 -4.67 -32.09
N HIS A 158 -23.65 -4.84 -31.54
CA HIS A 158 -24.75 -3.92 -31.81
C HIS A 158 -24.43 -2.50 -31.30
N VAL A 159 -24.69 -1.50 -32.14
CA VAL A 159 -24.48 -0.07 -31.83
C VAL A 159 -25.33 0.32 -30.62
N PRO A 160 -24.74 0.87 -29.54
CA PRO A 160 -25.50 1.29 -28.37
C PRO A 160 -26.22 2.62 -28.64
N SER A 161 -27.51 2.71 -28.27
CA SER A 161 -28.20 4.01 -28.27
C SER A 161 -27.49 5.02 -27.35
N PRO A 162 -27.59 6.34 -27.58
CA PRO A 162 -26.95 7.34 -26.70
C PRO A 162 -27.31 7.15 -25.21
N LEU A 163 -28.55 6.74 -24.93
CA LEU A 163 -29.02 6.43 -23.59
C LEU A 163 -28.41 5.15 -23.00
N ARG A 164 -28.16 4.12 -23.82
CA ARG A 164 -27.43 2.92 -23.38
C ARG A 164 -25.94 3.22 -23.21
N LEU A 165 -25.33 3.96 -24.12
CA LEU A 165 -23.94 4.38 -24.02
C LEU A 165 -23.71 5.14 -22.71
N MET A 166 -24.60 6.07 -22.35
CA MET A 166 -24.56 6.75 -21.05
C MET A 166 -24.62 5.76 -19.87
N ARG A 167 -25.50 4.75 -19.93
CA ARG A 167 -25.61 3.71 -18.89
C ARG A 167 -24.36 2.83 -18.78
N LEU A 168 -23.64 2.58 -19.89
CA LEU A 168 -22.35 1.87 -19.89
C LEU A 168 -21.22 2.72 -19.28
N VAL A 169 -21.22 4.03 -19.54
CA VAL A 169 -20.23 4.99 -19.01
C VAL A 169 -20.41 5.25 -17.51
N VAL A 170 -21.67 5.36 -17.06
CA VAL A 170 -22.06 5.73 -15.68
C VAL A 170 -22.30 4.51 -14.79
N GLY A 171 -22.50 3.34 -15.40
CA GLY A 171 -22.82 2.10 -14.74
C GLY A 171 -21.77 1.65 -13.73
N LYS A 172 -22.23 0.94 -12.71
CA LYS A 172 -21.37 0.35 -11.65
C LYS A 172 -21.67 -1.11 -11.39
N ARG A 173 -22.67 -1.68 -12.08
CA ARG A 173 -23.24 -2.99 -11.83
C ARG A 173 -23.29 -3.78 -13.11
N CYS A 174 -23.26 -5.10 -12.97
CA CYS A 174 -23.36 -6.03 -14.09
C CYS A 174 -24.75 -5.99 -14.75
N GLU A 175 -24.83 -5.73 -16.06
CA GLU A 175 -26.09 -5.77 -16.85
C GLU A 175 -26.79 -7.14 -16.80
N PHE A 176 -26.10 -8.21 -16.38
CA PHE A 176 -26.63 -9.59 -16.41
C PHE A 176 -27.18 -10.12 -15.09
N CYS A 177 -26.74 -9.57 -13.95
CA CYS A 177 -27.25 -9.94 -12.61
C CYS A 177 -27.66 -8.75 -11.75
N ASN A 178 -27.23 -7.52 -12.07
CA ASN A 178 -27.45 -6.31 -11.27
C ASN A 178 -26.93 -6.36 -9.81
N ASP A 179 -26.28 -7.45 -9.39
CA ASP A 179 -25.72 -7.64 -8.05
C ASP A 179 -24.25 -7.23 -7.97
N ASN A 180 -23.43 -7.75 -8.90
CA ASN A 180 -21.98 -7.62 -8.84
C ASN A 180 -21.53 -6.26 -9.38
N ASN A 181 -20.62 -5.63 -8.65
CA ASN A 181 -19.99 -4.38 -9.10
C ASN A 181 -19.07 -4.63 -10.30
N VAL A 182 -19.07 -3.71 -11.24
CA VAL A 182 -18.24 -3.71 -12.45
C VAL A 182 -17.74 -2.27 -12.65
N LYS A 183 -16.44 -2.09 -12.92
CA LYS A 183 -15.81 -0.77 -13.04
C LYS A 183 -16.01 -0.13 -14.42
N CYS A 184 -15.94 -0.92 -15.48
CA CYS A 184 -16.00 -0.49 -16.89
C CYS A 184 -16.60 -1.62 -17.77
N VAL A 185 -16.86 -1.32 -19.05
CA VAL A 185 -17.15 -2.35 -20.07
C VAL A 185 -16.02 -3.38 -20.11
N ARG A 186 -16.35 -4.66 -20.25
CA ARG A 186 -15.33 -5.71 -20.36
C ARG A 186 -14.70 -5.71 -21.76
N PRO A 187 -13.36 -5.83 -21.85
CA PRO A 187 -12.67 -5.98 -23.12
C PRO A 187 -13.25 -7.11 -23.97
N LYS A 188 -13.39 -6.84 -25.27
CA LYS A 188 -13.98 -7.76 -26.26
C LYS A 188 -15.39 -8.27 -25.90
N ALA A 189 -16.18 -7.51 -25.12
CA ALA A 189 -17.54 -7.91 -24.75
C ALA A 189 -18.63 -6.86 -25.05
N GLY A 190 -18.31 -5.57 -25.05
CA GLY A 190 -19.28 -4.50 -25.36
C GLY A 190 -20.41 -4.32 -24.33
N VAL A 191 -20.23 -4.89 -23.13
CA VAL A 191 -21.18 -4.86 -22.01
C VAL A 191 -20.48 -4.72 -20.66
N MET A 192 -21.20 -4.17 -19.68
CA MET A 192 -20.78 -4.16 -18.28
C MET A 192 -21.12 -5.50 -17.63
N VAL A 193 -20.16 -6.42 -17.59
CA VAL A 193 -20.37 -7.78 -17.07
C VAL A 193 -19.34 -8.18 -16.01
N CYS A 194 -19.82 -8.79 -14.93
CA CYS A 194 -18.96 -9.35 -13.89
C CYS A 194 -18.39 -10.70 -14.33
N TRP A 195 -17.21 -11.07 -13.81
CA TRP A 195 -16.55 -12.30 -14.23
C TRP A 195 -17.42 -13.56 -14.05
N PRO A 196 -18.14 -13.79 -12.93
CA PRO A 196 -19.03 -14.95 -12.79
C PRO A 196 -20.13 -15.03 -13.86
N CYS A 197 -20.75 -13.90 -14.22
CA CYS A 197 -21.77 -13.86 -15.27
C CYS A 197 -21.18 -14.01 -16.68
N LEU A 198 -19.93 -13.62 -16.89
CA LEU A 198 -19.21 -13.81 -18.14
C LEU A 198 -18.79 -15.26 -18.31
N SER A 199 -18.14 -15.85 -17.31
CA SER A 199 -17.65 -17.24 -17.36
C SER A 199 -18.79 -18.27 -17.39
N ARG A 200 -19.86 -18.12 -16.59
CA ARG A 200 -21.01 -19.05 -16.58
C ARG A 200 -21.84 -19.04 -17.88
N ARG A 201 -21.63 -18.05 -18.76
CA ARG A 201 -22.41 -17.85 -20.00
C ARG A 201 -21.56 -17.96 -21.26
N ARG A 202 -20.33 -18.46 -21.11
CA ARG A 202 -19.40 -18.77 -22.18
C ARG A 202 -19.25 -20.28 -22.24
N ASP A 203 -19.70 -20.87 -23.34
CA ASP A 203 -19.19 -22.18 -23.72
C ASP A 203 -17.78 -21.98 -24.27
N SER A 204 -16.80 -22.68 -23.71
CA SER A 204 -15.53 -22.86 -24.39
C SER A 204 -15.75 -23.73 -25.62
N LEU A 205 -15.28 -23.28 -26.77
CA LEU A 205 -15.20 -24.11 -27.99
C LEU A 205 -14.00 -25.07 -27.89
N ASN A 206 -13.96 -25.87 -26.83
CA ASN A 206 -12.99 -26.95 -26.68
C ASN A 206 -13.34 -28.03 -27.72
N GLY A 207 -12.39 -28.37 -28.60
CA GLY A 207 -12.59 -29.35 -29.67
C GLY A 207 -13.18 -28.73 -30.94
N PHE A 208 -12.64 -27.60 -31.39
CA PHE A 208 -12.96 -27.08 -32.72
C PHE A 208 -12.53 -28.07 -33.81
N VAL A 209 -13.41 -28.25 -34.80
CA VAL A 209 -13.09 -28.93 -36.06
C VAL A 209 -12.19 -28.01 -36.87
N GLU A 210 -11.11 -28.54 -37.44
CA GLU A 210 -10.26 -27.81 -38.41
C GLU A 210 -11.16 -27.23 -39.53
N GLY A 211 -11.08 -25.91 -39.76
CA GLY A 211 -11.87 -25.23 -40.79
C GLY A 211 -12.75 -24.06 -40.31
N TYR A 212 -12.89 -23.83 -39.00
CA TYR A 212 -13.60 -22.66 -38.47
C TYR A 212 -12.70 -21.43 -38.23
N ASP A 213 -11.38 -21.56 -38.38
CA ASP A 213 -10.42 -20.51 -38.04
C ASP A 213 -10.58 -19.25 -38.89
N THR A 214 -10.93 -19.41 -40.17
CA THR A 214 -11.25 -18.29 -41.09
C THR A 214 -12.46 -17.48 -40.63
N ILE A 215 -13.44 -18.12 -40.00
CA ILE A 215 -14.59 -17.46 -39.39
C ILE A 215 -14.16 -16.75 -38.11
N ILE A 216 -13.43 -17.43 -37.22
CA ILE A 216 -13.04 -16.89 -35.90
C ILE A 216 -12.09 -15.69 -36.04
N ALA A 217 -11.25 -15.69 -37.08
CA ALA A 217 -10.34 -14.60 -37.43
C ALA A 217 -11.02 -13.40 -38.10
N ASN A 218 -12.29 -13.50 -38.52
CA ASN A 218 -13.01 -12.36 -39.08
C ASN A 218 -13.19 -11.27 -38.00
N PRO A 219 -12.82 -9.99 -38.26
CA PRO A 219 -12.90 -8.92 -37.25
C PRO A 219 -14.29 -8.73 -36.62
N ARG A 220 -15.38 -9.00 -37.37
CA ARG A 220 -16.76 -8.88 -36.88
C ARG A 220 -17.14 -10.00 -35.89
N VAL A 221 -16.37 -11.09 -35.83
CA VAL A 221 -16.48 -12.12 -34.78
C VAL A 221 -15.74 -11.64 -33.53
N ASN A 222 -16.51 -11.05 -32.61
CA ASN A 222 -16.00 -10.58 -31.30
C ASN A 222 -15.67 -11.75 -30.37
N SER A 223 -14.64 -12.53 -30.73
CA SER A 223 -14.16 -13.65 -29.96
C SER A 223 -13.20 -13.18 -28.86
N VAL A 224 -13.53 -13.51 -27.62
CA VAL A 224 -12.60 -13.22 -26.52
C VAL A 224 -11.63 -14.39 -26.43
N ALA A 225 -10.53 -14.31 -27.17
CA ALA A 225 -9.40 -15.21 -26.99
C ALA A 225 -8.86 -15.09 -25.55
N LYS A 226 -8.63 -16.23 -24.90
CA LYS A 226 -7.88 -16.29 -23.64
C LYS A 226 -6.40 -16.48 -23.96
N SER A 227 -5.59 -15.45 -23.74
CA SER A 227 -4.13 -15.53 -23.71
C SER A 227 -3.66 -16.27 -22.45
N SER A 228 -3.93 -17.57 -22.39
CA SER A 228 -3.24 -18.50 -21.48
C SER A 228 -2.37 -19.39 -22.34
N GLY A 229 -1.12 -19.65 -21.91
CA GLY A 229 -0.11 -20.45 -22.65
C GLY A 229 -0.44 -21.93 -22.91
N PHE A 230 -1.72 -22.30 -22.87
CA PHE A 230 -2.29 -23.61 -23.15
C PHE A 230 -3.43 -23.50 -24.20
N GLY A 231 -3.16 -22.77 -25.28
CA GLY A 231 -4.03 -22.62 -26.46
C GLY A 231 -5.03 -21.46 -26.40
N GLU A 232 -5.30 -20.85 -27.56
CA GLU A 232 -6.25 -19.74 -27.71
C GLU A 232 -7.69 -20.23 -27.55
N LYS A 233 -8.25 -20.11 -26.35
CA LYS A 233 -9.67 -20.41 -26.12
C LYS A 233 -10.51 -19.21 -26.51
N HIS A 234 -11.10 -19.25 -27.70
CA HIS A 234 -12.10 -18.29 -28.13
C HIS A 234 -13.42 -18.51 -27.39
N TYR A 235 -13.94 -17.43 -26.81
CA TYR A 235 -15.25 -17.43 -26.16
C TYR A 235 -16.26 -16.63 -26.99
N LEU A 236 -17.33 -17.31 -27.42
CA LEU A 236 -18.47 -16.71 -28.11
C LEU A 236 -19.69 -16.64 -27.19
N TRP A 237 -20.64 -15.78 -27.56
CA TRP A 237 -21.92 -15.64 -26.86
C TRP A 237 -22.87 -16.78 -27.27
N VAL A 238 -23.55 -17.39 -26.28
CA VAL A 238 -24.44 -18.55 -26.53
C VAL A 238 -25.85 -18.12 -26.96
N ARG A 239 -26.33 -16.95 -26.52
CA ARG A 239 -27.70 -16.45 -26.77
C ARG A 239 -27.70 -14.93 -26.99
N GLU A 240 -28.63 -14.48 -27.81
CA GLU A 240 -28.99 -13.08 -27.96
C GLU A 240 -29.40 -12.50 -26.61
N ARG A 241 -29.17 -11.19 -26.44
CA ARG A 241 -29.56 -10.45 -25.25
C ARG A 241 -30.10 -9.10 -25.64
N THR A 242 -31.13 -8.70 -24.92
CA THR A 242 -31.60 -7.32 -24.85
C THR A 242 -31.31 -6.76 -23.47
N ASP A 243 -31.22 -5.44 -23.38
CA ASP A 243 -31.20 -4.72 -22.11
C ASP A 243 -32.62 -4.51 -21.54
N ALA A 244 -32.74 -3.74 -20.45
CA ALA A 244 -34.03 -3.41 -19.85
C ALA A 244 -34.93 -2.48 -20.70
N ALA A 245 -34.43 -1.92 -21.82
CA ALA A 245 -35.18 -1.12 -22.78
C ALA A 245 -35.56 -1.93 -24.04
N GLY A 246 -35.16 -3.20 -24.15
CA GLY A 246 -35.37 -4.04 -25.34
C GLY A 246 -34.28 -3.90 -26.41
N GLU A 247 -33.25 -3.09 -26.18
CA GLU A 247 -32.15 -2.84 -27.13
C GLU A 247 -31.22 -4.05 -27.18
N LYS A 248 -30.84 -4.54 -28.38
CA LYS A 248 -29.90 -5.66 -28.54
C LYS A 248 -28.52 -5.29 -27.98
N ILE A 249 -27.88 -6.20 -27.23
CA ILE A 249 -26.58 -5.94 -26.57
C ILE A 249 -25.56 -7.04 -26.83
N GLY A 250 -24.27 -6.64 -26.84
CA GLY A 250 -23.14 -7.56 -27.01
C GLY A 250 -22.83 -7.84 -28.47
N SER A 251 -22.19 -8.99 -28.72
CA SER A 251 -21.78 -9.36 -30.08
C SER A 251 -22.95 -9.76 -30.96
N ILE A 252 -22.85 -9.40 -32.24
CA ILE A 252 -23.78 -9.79 -33.31
C ILE A 252 -23.69 -11.31 -33.56
N ILE A 253 -22.49 -11.88 -33.44
CA ILE A 253 -22.22 -13.27 -33.81
C ILE A 253 -22.22 -14.15 -32.56
N LEU A 254 -23.06 -15.19 -32.61
CA LEU A 254 -23.26 -16.15 -31.54
C LEU A 254 -22.67 -17.50 -31.93
N ARG A 255 -22.44 -18.34 -30.92
CA ARG A 255 -22.02 -19.74 -31.10
C ARG A 255 -22.92 -20.50 -32.10
N LYS A 256 -24.24 -20.27 -32.06
CA LYS A 256 -25.21 -20.92 -32.97
C LYS A 256 -25.05 -20.51 -34.45
N HIS A 257 -24.44 -19.34 -34.71
CA HIS A 257 -24.27 -18.80 -36.07
C HIS A 257 -23.05 -19.40 -36.78
N ILE A 258 -22.02 -19.83 -36.05
CA ILE A 258 -20.74 -20.27 -36.63
C ILE A 258 -20.91 -21.42 -37.65
N SER A 259 -21.67 -22.46 -37.29
CA SER A 259 -21.95 -23.56 -38.22
C SER A 259 -22.94 -23.18 -39.33
N GLN A 260 -23.71 -22.10 -39.19
CA GLN A 260 -24.58 -21.59 -40.25
C GLN A 260 -23.76 -20.79 -41.27
N MET A 261 -22.87 -19.91 -40.78
CA MET A 261 -21.91 -19.13 -41.58
C MET A 261 -20.99 -20.02 -42.41
N ALA A 262 -20.48 -21.12 -41.83
CA ALA A 262 -19.62 -22.07 -42.55
C ALA A 262 -20.33 -22.78 -43.73
N ASN A 263 -21.66 -22.86 -43.71
CA ASN A 263 -22.47 -23.44 -44.78
C ASN A 263 -23.12 -22.38 -45.69
N HIS A 264 -22.86 -21.08 -45.47
CA HIS A 264 -23.50 -20.00 -46.23
C HIS A 264 -22.73 -19.67 -47.50
N SER A 265 -23.33 -19.93 -48.66
CA SER A 265 -22.66 -19.87 -49.97
C SER A 265 -22.22 -18.46 -50.39
N ALA A 266 -22.84 -17.41 -49.88
CA ALA A 266 -22.48 -16.01 -50.16
C ALA A 266 -21.38 -15.46 -49.22
N GLY A 267 -20.85 -16.29 -48.31
CA GLY A 267 -19.73 -15.92 -47.43
C GLY A 267 -20.13 -15.23 -46.13
N VAL A 268 -19.13 -14.95 -45.30
CA VAL A 268 -19.31 -14.52 -43.91
C VAL A 268 -20.00 -13.16 -43.79
N ASP A 269 -19.58 -12.16 -44.57
CA ASP A 269 -20.12 -10.80 -44.47
C ASP A 269 -21.55 -10.69 -45.01
N ASP A 270 -21.91 -11.45 -46.05
CA ASP A 270 -23.30 -11.55 -46.51
C ASP A 270 -24.19 -12.15 -45.41
N PHE A 271 -23.75 -13.22 -44.75
CA PHE A 271 -24.51 -13.81 -43.63
C PHE A 271 -24.70 -12.82 -42.48
N ILE A 272 -23.65 -12.08 -42.11
CA ILE A 272 -23.72 -11.10 -41.01
C ILE A 272 -24.68 -9.95 -41.35
N THR A 273 -24.63 -9.44 -42.57
CA THR A 273 -25.48 -8.32 -43.00
C THR A 273 -26.92 -8.79 -43.23
N ASN A 274 -27.14 -9.79 -44.09
CA ASN A 274 -28.45 -10.16 -44.61
C ASN A 274 -29.21 -11.19 -43.73
N VAL A 275 -28.50 -12.09 -43.03
CA VAL A 275 -29.15 -13.09 -42.15
C VAL A 275 -29.22 -12.60 -40.72
N LEU A 276 -28.14 -12.05 -40.17
CA LEU A 276 -28.12 -11.57 -38.78
C LEU A 276 -28.69 -10.15 -38.59
N ASN A 277 -28.96 -9.43 -39.68
CA ASN A 277 -29.41 -8.04 -39.65
C ASN A 277 -28.47 -7.18 -38.79
N ALA A 278 -27.18 -7.25 -39.11
CA ALA A 278 -26.17 -6.40 -38.48
C ALA A 278 -26.47 -4.92 -38.76
N PRO A 279 -26.18 -4.00 -37.81
CA PRO A 279 -26.27 -2.57 -38.06
C PRO A 279 -25.44 -2.17 -39.28
N ALA A 280 -25.92 -1.19 -40.03
CA ALA A 280 -25.24 -0.64 -41.20
C ALA A 280 -23.93 0.07 -40.79
N ASP A 281 -23.00 0.21 -41.73
CA ASP A 281 -21.67 0.76 -41.46
C ASP A 281 -21.76 2.21 -40.94
N GLU A 282 -22.69 2.98 -41.50
CA GLU A 282 -22.98 4.37 -41.16
C GLU A 282 -23.43 4.56 -39.71
N GLU A 283 -24.05 3.54 -39.09
CA GLU A 283 -24.48 3.59 -37.68
C GLU A 283 -23.28 3.61 -36.71
N TYR A 284 -22.10 3.13 -37.12
CA TYR A 284 -20.89 3.18 -36.31
C TYR A 284 -20.11 4.49 -36.48
N GLU A 285 -20.28 5.19 -37.61
CA GLU A 285 -19.44 6.33 -38.00
C GLU A 285 -19.56 7.52 -37.05
N GLU A 286 -20.75 7.82 -36.50
CA GLU A 286 -20.91 8.90 -35.50
C GLU A 286 -19.99 8.66 -34.28
N PHE A 287 -19.97 7.43 -33.78
CA PHE A 287 -19.14 7.03 -32.64
C PHE A 287 -17.65 7.05 -32.99
N ILE A 288 -17.28 6.40 -34.11
CA ILE A 288 -15.88 6.25 -34.55
C ILE A 288 -15.26 7.62 -34.85
N THR A 289 -15.97 8.47 -35.59
CA THR A 289 -15.52 9.83 -35.93
C THR A 289 -15.42 10.71 -34.69
N THR A 290 -16.40 10.67 -33.77
CA THR A 290 -16.31 11.45 -32.52
C THR A 290 -15.12 10.98 -31.69
N TYR A 291 -14.96 9.68 -31.46
CA TYR A 291 -13.86 9.17 -30.66
C TYR A 291 -12.50 9.55 -31.26
N THR A 292 -12.32 9.35 -32.56
CA THR A 292 -11.04 9.57 -33.24
C THR A 292 -10.65 11.05 -33.25
N SER A 293 -11.59 11.94 -33.60
CA SER A 293 -11.36 13.39 -33.57
C SER A 293 -11.07 13.92 -32.16
N PHE A 294 -11.74 13.38 -31.14
CA PHE A 294 -11.64 13.88 -29.77
C PHE A 294 -10.50 13.26 -28.95
N LYS A 295 -9.95 12.11 -29.37
CA LYS A 295 -8.84 11.42 -28.69
C LYS A 295 -7.61 12.34 -28.54
N GLY A 296 -7.27 13.12 -29.57
CA GLY A 296 -6.15 14.07 -29.53
C GLY A 296 -6.33 15.13 -28.45
N THR A 297 -7.50 15.79 -28.41
CA THR A 297 -7.87 16.78 -27.39
C THR A 297 -7.76 16.22 -25.97
N CYS A 298 -8.16 14.95 -25.77
CA CYS A 298 -8.09 14.30 -24.46
C CYS A 298 -6.67 14.03 -23.99
N VAL A 299 -5.74 13.69 -24.90
CA VAL A 299 -4.31 13.54 -24.58
C VAL A 299 -3.73 14.88 -24.12
N THR A 300 -4.04 15.99 -24.81
CA THR A 300 -3.63 17.34 -24.41
C THR A 300 -4.16 17.71 -23.02
N ILE A 301 -5.46 17.57 -22.78
CA ILE A 301 -6.09 17.88 -21.48
C ILE A 301 -5.54 16.98 -20.35
N ALA A 302 -5.23 15.71 -20.64
CA ALA A 302 -4.60 14.81 -19.66
C ALA A 302 -3.17 15.25 -19.30
N LYS A 303 -2.40 15.71 -20.29
CA LYS A 303 -1.06 16.28 -20.09
C LYS A 303 -1.11 17.55 -19.25
N GLU A 304 -1.94 18.52 -19.63
CA GLU A 304 -2.14 19.78 -18.89
C GLU A 304 -2.54 19.53 -17.43
N ARG A 305 -3.44 18.56 -17.18
CA ARG A 305 -3.83 18.15 -15.81
C ARG A 305 -2.69 17.49 -15.04
N ARG A 306 -1.80 16.73 -15.70
CA ARG A 306 -0.61 16.14 -15.06
C ARG A 306 0.39 17.23 -14.69
N GLU A 307 0.66 18.16 -15.60
CA GLU A 307 1.54 19.31 -15.38
C GLU A 307 1.01 20.20 -14.24
N ALA A 308 -0.27 20.59 -14.27
CA ALA A 308 -0.90 21.36 -13.20
C ALA A 308 -0.96 20.60 -11.85
N LYS A 309 -0.98 19.26 -11.85
CA LYS A 309 -0.88 18.45 -10.62
C LYS A 309 0.56 18.44 -10.08
N MET A 310 1.56 18.34 -10.95
CA MET A 310 2.98 18.39 -10.57
C MET A 310 3.34 19.77 -9.99
N GLU A 311 2.93 20.85 -10.66
CA GLU A 311 3.18 22.21 -10.18
C GLU A 311 2.53 22.47 -8.81
N ARG A 312 1.25 22.08 -8.63
CA ARG A 312 0.58 22.14 -7.32
C ARG A 312 1.21 21.22 -6.26
N SER A 313 1.92 20.17 -6.66
CA SER A 313 2.64 19.31 -5.72
C SER A 313 3.93 20.00 -5.27
N LYS A 314 4.67 20.60 -6.22
CA LYS A 314 5.87 21.39 -5.99
C LYS A 314 5.60 22.60 -5.12
N GLU A 315 4.58 23.41 -5.43
CA GLU A 315 4.14 24.56 -4.62
C GLU A 315 3.82 24.15 -3.16
N ARG A 316 3.17 22.99 -2.97
CA ARG A 316 2.87 22.44 -1.63
C ARG A 316 4.12 21.97 -0.90
N GLU A 317 5.08 21.41 -1.62
CA GLU A 317 6.35 20.94 -1.08
C GLU A 317 7.26 22.12 -0.71
N GLU A 318 7.37 23.14 -1.55
CA GLU A 318 8.02 24.42 -1.27
C GLU A 318 7.37 25.09 -0.03
N THR A 319 6.04 25.18 0.01
CA THR A 319 5.30 25.70 1.18
C THR A 319 5.53 24.86 2.45
N ARG A 320 5.64 23.54 2.33
CA ARG A 320 5.94 22.63 3.44
C ARG A 320 7.38 22.85 3.92
N ASN A 321 8.32 22.96 3.01
CA ASN A 321 9.74 23.15 3.28
C ASN A 321 10.01 24.50 3.93
N ALA A 322 9.39 25.59 3.47
CA ALA A 322 9.46 26.91 4.10
C ALA A 322 8.94 26.89 5.55
N LYS A 323 7.85 26.18 5.83
CA LYS A 323 7.34 25.99 7.20
C LYS A 323 8.28 25.18 8.09
N ILE A 324 9.00 24.22 7.52
CA ILE A 324 10.01 23.44 8.26
C ILE A 324 11.27 24.29 8.52
N GLU A 325 11.73 25.12 7.58
CA GLU A 325 12.85 26.04 7.85
C GLU A 325 12.48 27.09 8.89
N GLN A 326 11.27 27.68 8.84
CA GLN A 326 10.79 28.57 9.90
C GLN A 326 10.75 27.86 11.26
N MET A 327 10.30 26.59 11.30
CA MET A 327 10.30 25.77 12.52
C MET A 327 11.71 25.60 13.09
N PHE A 328 12.71 25.34 12.24
CA PHE A 328 14.10 25.20 12.67
C PHE A 328 14.68 26.53 13.17
N THR A 329 14.37 27.65 12.51
CA THR A 329 14.74 28.99 12.98
C THR A 329 14.10 29.30 14.35
N ASP A 330 12.80 29.06 14.50
CA ASP A 330 12.07 29.26 15.75
C ASP A 330 12.64 28.36 16.88
N LEU A 331 12.97 27.11 16.56
CA LEU A 331 13.54 26.15 17.50
C LEU A 331 14.98 26.52 17.91
N ALA A 332 15.80 27.00 16.97
CA ALA A 332 17.16 27.47 17.25
C ALA A 332 17.19 28.57 18.30
N VAL A 333 16.26 29.54 18.23
CA VAL A 333 16.12 30.61 19.25
C VAL A 333 15.72 30.08 20.63
N MET A 334 15.11 28.89 20.73
CA MET A 334 14.67 28.28 21.99
C MET A 334 15.66 27.26 22.57
N VAL A 335 16.62 26.77 21.76
CA VAL A 335 17.64 25.80 22.19
C VAL A 335 18.89 26.54 22.69
N ASP A 336 19.42 26.09 23.82
CA ASP A 336 20.52 26.77 24.52
C ASP A 336 21.81 26.76 23.69
N GLU A 337 22.56 27.86 23.75
CA GLU A 337 23.72 28.12 22.87
C GLU A 337 24.76 26.99 22.90
N SER A 338 25.05 26.46 24.09
CA SER A 338 26.03 25.40 24.33
C SER A 338 25.72 24.07 23.66
N VAL A 339 24.44 23.80 23.36
CA VAL A 339 23.98 22.55 22.75
C VAL A 339 23.42 22.75 21.33
N ARG A 340 23.06 23.98 20.94
CA ARG A 340 22.35 24.28 19.69
C ARG A 340 23.03 23.74 18.44
N VAL A 341 24.34 23.95 18.30
CA VAL A 341 25.12 23.55 17.11
C VAL A 341 25.02 22.04 16.88
N ILE A 342 25.13 21.26 17.96
CA ILE A 342 25.14 19.80 17.93
C ILE A 342 23.70 19.26 17.84
N ALA A 343 22.78 19.82 18.63
CA ALA A 343 21.37 19.42 18.67
C ALA A 343 20.63 19.63 17.35
N LEU A 344 20.96 20.72 16.62
CA LEU A 344 20.31 21.09 15.38
C LEU A 344 21.16 20.77 14.13
N GLU A 345 22.22 19.98 14.27
CA GLU A 345 22.99 19.45 13.15
C GLU A 345 22.12 18.49 12.31
N ARG A 346 22.02 18.77 11.01
CA ARG A 346 21.22 17.99 10.05
C ARG A 346 22.12 16.98 9.33
N GLU A 347 21.58 15.81 9.00
CA GLU A 347 22.25 14.92 8.03
C GLU A 347 22.33 15.63 6.66
N ASP A 348 23.32 15.27 5.85
CA ASP A 348 23.57 15.89 4.53
C ASP A 348 22.29 15.84 3.65
N PRO A 349 21.76 17.01 3.23
CA PRO A 349 20.57 17.07 2.37
C PRO A 349 20.71 16.34 1.04
N GLU A 350 21.93 16.13 0.53
CA GLU A 350 22.16 15.47 -0.77
C GLU A 350 21.96 13.95 -0.69
N LEU A 351 22.26 13.32 0.46
CA LEU A 351 22.09 11.87 0.64
C LEU A 351 20.65 11.46 0.98
N TYR A 352 19.86 12.34 1.58
CA TYR A 352 18.52 12.00 2.08
C TYR A 352 17.46 13.03 1.70
N SER A 353 16.44 12.59 0.95
CA SER A 353 15.23 13.37 0.63
C SER A 353 14.35 13.75 1.85
N LYS A 354 14.81 13.46 3.07
CA LYS A 354 14.16 13.74 4.34
C LYS A 354 15.12 14.57 5.18
N LYS A 355 14.64 15.71 5.69
CA LYS A 355 15.36 16.59 6.61
C LYS A 355 15.54 15.92 7.97
N ARG A 356 16.50 15.00 8.08
CA ARG A 356 16.80 14.24 9.30
C ARG A 356 17.79 14.98 10.18
N MET A 357 17.65 14.79 11.48
CA MET A 357 18.62 15.26 12.46
C MET A 357 19.72 14.23 12.65
N LYS A 358 20.97 14.67 12.83
CA LYS A 358 22.11 13.79 13.09
C LYS A 358 21.96 13.01 14.41
N ILE A 359 21.28 13.61 15.39
CA ILE A 359 20.96 12.99 16.67
C ILE A 359 19.59 12.29 16.62
N HIS A 360 19.58 10.99 16.92
CA HIS A 360 18.40 10.14 16.76
C HIS A 360 17.20 10.59 17.62
N PHE A 361 17.38 10.90 18.91
CA PHE A 361 16.24 11.35 19.73
C PHE A 361 15.66 12.70 19.28
N VAL A 362 16.49 13.60 18.74
CA VAL A 362 16.01 14.88 18.18
C VAL A 362 15.23 14.64 16.89
N ASP A 363 15.69 13.71 16.03
CA ASP A 363 14.95 13.25 14.84
C ASP A 363 13.57 12.70 15.26
N GLN A 364 13.52 11.82 16.28
CA GLN A 364 12.27 11.27 16.82
C GLN A 364 11.32 12.36 17.35
N LEU A 365 11.82 13.36 18.09
CA LEU A 365 11.00 14.45 18.62
C LEU A 365 10.41 15.35 17.52
N LEU A 366 11.16 15.57 16.43
CA LEU A 366 10.73 16.42 15.33
C LEU A 366 9.94 15.68 14.24
N GLN A 367 10.09 14.36 14.11
CA GLN A 367 9.43 13.53 13.09
C GLN A 367 7.91 13.81 12.94
N PRO A 368 7.11 13.96 14.02
CA PRO A 368 5.69 14.26 13.90
C PRO A 368 5.39 15.64 13.32
N LEU A 369 6.29 16.61 13.54
CA LEU A 369 6.20 17.97 13.01
C LEU A 369 6.67 18.03 11.56
N LEU A 370 7.80 17.39 11.24
CA LEU A 370 8.30 17.26 9.86
C LEU A 370 7.28 16.57 8.95
N SER A 371 6.57 15.57 9.47
CA SER A 371 5.49 14.86 8.78
C SER A 371 4.24 15.73 8.57
N ALA A 372 3.93 16.63 9.50
CA ALA A 372 2.75 17.50 9.44
C ALA A 372 3.04 18.93 9.94
N PRO A 373 3.72 19.79 9.16
CA PRO A 373 4.11 21.13 9.62
C PRO A 373 2.94 22.06 9.96
N SER A 374 1.72 21.75 9.50
CA SER A 374 0.49 22.44 9.92
C SER A 374 0.12 22.23 11.40
N LYS A 375 0.77 21.30 12.11
CA LYS A 375 0.59 21.04 13.55
C LYS A 375 1.58 21.80 14.44
N ILE A 376 2.57 22.48 13.85
CA ILE A 376 3.57 23.24 14.59
C ILE A 376 2.86 24.34 15.38
N LYS A 377 3.10 24.37 16.70
CA LYS A 377 2.57 25.36 17.63
C LYS A 377 3.73 25.88 18.48
N PRO A 378 3.81 27.19 18.77
CA PRO A 378 4.89 27.73 19.61
C PRO A 378 5.02 27.05 20.97
N LYS A 379 3.91 26.60 21.58
CA LYS A 379 3.95 25.82 22.84
C LYS A 379 4.66 24.48 22.67
N LEU A 380 4.39 23.76 21.59
CA LEU A 380 4.99 22.45 21.31
C LEU A 380 6.47 22.57 20.93
N LEU A 381 6.86 23.65 20.23
CA LEU A 381 8.28 23.95 20.00
C LEU A 381 9.02 24.25 21.31
N LYS A 382 8.41 25.01 22.23
CA LYS A 382 8.97 25.23 23.58
C LYS A 382 9.10 23.94 24.39
N GLU A 383 8.11 23.05 24.32
CA GLU A 383 8.15 21.72 24.98
C GLU A 383 9.28 20.84 24.40
N ILE A 384 9.48 20.85 23.07
CA ILE A 384 10.57 20.12 22.41
C ILE A 384 11.93 20.75 22.76
N ALA A 385 12.08 22.07 22.67
CA ALA A 385 13.31 22.78 23.04
C ALA A 385 13.70 22.50 24.50
N HIS A 386 12.74 22.57 25.42
CA HIS A 386 12.97 22.22 26.83
C HIS A 386 13.42 20.76 27.00
N LYS A 387 12.82 19.80 26.26
CA LYS A 387 13.28 18.40 26.32
C LYS A 387 14.69 18.22 25.74
N ILE A 388 15.03 18.93 24.66
CA ILE A 388 16.40 18.94 24.09
C ILE A 388 17.40 19.50 25.11
N ASN A 389 17.15 20.70 25.63
CA ASN A 389 18.04 21.38 26.58
C ASN A 389 18.21 20.55 27.86
N ARG A 390 17.13 20.02 28.45
CA ARG A 390 17.20 19.13 29.63
C ARG A 390 18.01 17.87 29.35
N ASN A 391 17.71 17.15 28.27
CA ASN A 391 18.35 15.87 27.98
C ASN A 391 19.86 16.04 27.69
N LEU A 392 20.25 17.06 26.91
CA LEU A 392 21.65 17.34 26.64
C LEU A 392 22.36 17.98 27.85
N GLY A 393 21.65 18.78 28.65
CA GLY A 393 22.12 19.31 29.92
C GLY A 393 22.49 18.21 30.92
N LEU A 394 21.66 17.16 31.05
CA LEU A 394 21.94 16.00 31.90
C LEU A 394 23.30 15.33 31.60
N ILE A 395 23.76 15.33 30.35
CA ILE A 395 25.07 14.76 29.96
C ILE A 395 26.21 15.56 30.63
N GLY A 396 26.10 16.89 30.67
CA GLY A 396 27.04 17.77 31.35
C GLY A 396 26.90 17.75 32.87
N GLU A 397 25.66 17.84 33.38
CA GLU A 397 25.36 17.85 34.83
C GLU A 397 25.83 16.59 35.55
N LYS A 398 25.74 15.42 34.90
CA LYS A 398 26.24 14.14 35.44
C LYS A 398 27.73 13.92 35.19
N ASN A 399 28.43 14.88 34.56
CA ASN A 399 29.80 14.75 34.08
C ASN A 399 30.05 13.44 33.29
N PHE A 400 29.07 13.05 32.46
CA PHE A 400 29.06 11.73 31.82
C PHE A 400 30.20 11.58 30.81
N LEU A 401 30.51 12.65 30.07
CA LEU A 401 31.62 12.71 29.10
C LEU A 401 32.99 12.63 29.78
N GLY A 402 33.14 13.21 30.97
CA GLY A 402 34.38 13.14 31.75
C GLY A 402 34.64 11.76 32.38
N LEU A 403 33.70 10.81 32.26
CA LEU A 403 33.78 9.45 32.82
C LEU A 403 34.18 9.40 34.31
N ALA A 404 33.88 10.47 35.07
CA ALA A 404 34.31 10.61 36.46
C ALA A 404 33.55 9.68 37.43
N PHE A 405 32.55 8.97 36.95
CA PHE A 405 31.84 7.91 37.66
C PHE A 405 32.55 6.55 37.56
N LEU A 406 33.59 6.43 36.74
CA LEU A 406 34.47 5.27 36.66
C LEU A 406 35.67 5.47 37.59
N SER A 407 35.88 4.50 38.47
CA SER A 407 37.02 4.45 39.38
C SER A 407 38.34 4.26 38.63
N GLU A 408 39.38 4.96 39.09
CA GLU A 408 40.76 4.74 38.63
C GLU A 408 41.47 3.61 39.41
N GLU A 409 40.88 3.17 40.53
CA GLU A 409 41.40 2.09 41.38
C GLU A 409 40.88 0.70 40.95
N ASP A 410 39.71 0.64 40.30
CA ASP A 410 39.17 -0.59 39.70
C ASP A 410 39.79 -0.77 38.30
N PRO A 411 40.58 -1.84 38.03
CA PRO A 411 41.30 -1.98 36.76
C PRO A 411 40.40 -2.06 35.53
N PHE A 412 39.16 -2.52 35.67
CA PHE A 412 38.20 -2.61 34.56
C PHE A 412 37.59 -1.24 34.26
N GLU A 413 37.21 -0.47 35.28
CA GLU A 413 36.70 0.89 35.10
C GLU A 413 37.78 1.85 34.59
N ALA A 414 39.03 1.69 35.04
CA ALA A 414 40.19 2.41 34.51
C ALA A 414 40.41 2.10 33.01
N ALA A 415 40.34 0.84 32.60
CA ALA A 415 40.48 0.44 31.19
C ALA A 415 39.35 1.00 30.31
N LEU A 416 38.09 0.97 30.79
CA LEU A 416 36.97 1.62 30.11
C LEU A 416 37.19 3.13 29.97
N LYS A 417 37.70 3.78 31.02
CA LYS A 417 38.01 5.22 31.04
C LYS A 417 39.11 5.60 30.04
N GLU A 418 40.17 4.80 29.95
CA GLU A 418 41.25 4.97 28.97
C GLU A 418 40.74 4.81 27.53
N GLN A 419 39.99 3.74 27.26
CA GLN A 419 39.52 3.41 25.91
C GLN A 419 38.44 4.37 25.39
N PHE A 420 37.54 4.83 26.27
CA PHE A 420 36.42 5.70 25.89
C PHE A 420 36.66 7.19 26.15
N GLY A 421 37.62 7.59 26.97
CA GLY A 421 37.97 8.99 27.18
C GLY A 421 38.18 9.77 25.87
N PRO A 422 38.96 9.26 24.90
CA PRO A 422 39.09 9.86 23.58
C PRO A 422 37.80 9.82 22.74
N GLN A 423 36.95 8.81 22.93
CA GLN A 423 35.68 8.63 22.19
C GLN A 423 34.53 9.48 22.74
N LEU A 424 34.65 9.96 23.97
CA LEU A 424 33.64 10.75 24.69
C LEU A 424 34.20 12.11 25.13
N ALA A 425 35.30 12.56 24.53
CA ALA A 425 35.97 13.82 24.87
C ALA A 425 35.03 15.04 24.80
N ASP A 426 34.06 15.02 23.88
CA ASP A 426 32.98 16.00 23.82
C ASP A 426 31.65 15.39 23.31
N MET A 427 30.60 16.21 23.26
CA MET A 427 29.29 15.82 22.73
C MET A 427 29.32 15.47 21.23
N ALA A 428 30.19 16.09 20.43
CA ALA A 428 30.29 15.80 19.01
C ALA A 428 30.90 14.40 18.76
N CYS A 429 31.88 13.99 19.56
CA CYS A 429 32.40 12.62 19.58
C CYS A 429 31.32 11.60 19.96
N LEU A 430 30.54 11.88 21.02
CA LEU A 430 29.41 11.05 21.43
C LEU A 430 28.40 10.85 20.28
N PHE A 431 28.02 11.89 19.53
CA PHE A 431 27.08 11.74 18.42
C PHE A 431 27.72 11.31 17.09
N GLY A 432 29.05 11.37 16.95
CA GLY A 432 29.79 11.05 15.72
C GLY A 432 30.15 9.58 15.58
N LEU A 433 30.55 8.90 16.65
CA LEU A 433 31.18 7.56 16.62
C LEU A 433 30.18 6.39 16.53
N GLY A 434 29.08 6.57 15.80
CA GLY A 434 28.03 5.55 15.63
C GLY A 434 27.14 5.34 16.86
N PHE A 435 27.39 6.03 17.98
CA PHE A 435 26.53 5.93 19.17
C PHE A 435 25.16 6.62 19.04
N ARG A 436 24.98 7.42 17.98
CA ARG A 436 23.80 8.29 17.75
C ARG A 436 22.46 7.59 17.91
N ASP A 437 22.37 6.32 17.50
CA ASP A 437 21.14 5.52 17.51
C ASP A 437 20.84 4.87 18.88
N PHE A 438 21.77 4.98 19.83
CA PHE A 438 21.63 4.50 21.22
C PHE A 438 21.37 5.61 22.24
N VAL A 439 21.62 6.87 21.87
CA VAL A 439 21.25 8.04 22.68
C VAL A 439 19.76 8.33 22.48
N ASP A 440 18.93 7.50 23.11
CA ASP A 440 17.47 7.50 23.05
C ASP A 440 16.83 7.89 24.41
N ASP A 441 15.50 7.90 24.48
CA ASP A 441 14.78 8.19 25.73
C ASP A 441 15.13 7.20 26.88
N LYS A 442 15.59 5.98 26.58
CA LYS A 442 16.05 5.02 27.60
C LYS A 442 17.44 5.39 28.12
N PHE A 443 18.36 5.84 27.27
CA PHE A 443 19.65 6.39 27.70
C PHE A 443 19.46 7.55 28.68
N PHE A 444 18.57 8.52 28.35
CA PHE A 444 18.31 9.65 29.25
C PHE A 444 17.62 9.25 30.54
N TYR A 445 16.72 8.26 30.52
CA TYR A 445 16.14 7.69 31.73
C TYR A 445 17.19 7.07 32.67
N LEU A 446 18.11 6.26 32.14
CA LEU A 446 19.20 5.68 32.94
C LEU A 446 20.12 6.78 33.51
N LEU A 447 20.45 7.79 32.69
CA LEU A 447 21.29 8.93 33.07
C LEU A 447 20.66 9.79 34.17
N GLU A 448 19.35 10.05 34.08
CA GLU A 448 18.58 10.80 35.08
C GLU A 448 18.58 10.09 36.45
N ASN A 449 18.42 8.77 36.45
CA ASN A 449 18.40 7.93 37.66
C ASN A 449 19.81 7.59 38.21
N ASN A 450 20.87 8.25 37.73
CA ASN A 450 22.28 7.99 38.10
C ASN A 450 22.78 6.57 37.77
N LEU A 451 22.12 5.84 36.87
CA LEU A 451 22.56 4.50 36.42
C LEU A 451 23.63 4.65 35.32
N LEU A 452 24.69 5.40 35.61
CA LEU A 452 25.68 5.90 34.64
C LEU A 452 26.39 4.76 33.89
N ILE A 453 26.73 3.68 34.60
CA ILE A 453 27.31 2.46 34.03
C ILE A 453 26.34 1.78 33.04
N ALA A 454 25.03 1.75 33.33
CA ALA A 454 24.02 1.22 32.43
C ALA A 454 23.76 2.15 31.22
N SER A 455 23.78 3.47 31.42
CA SER A 455 23.74 4.47 30.33
C SER A 455 24.91 4.33 29.38
N PHE A 456 26.11 4.10 29.92
CA PHE A 456 27.32 3.87 29.13
C PHE A 456 27.23 2.56 28.33
N ALA A 457 26.81 1.47 28.97
CA ALA A 457 26.56 0.21 28.28
C ALA A 457 25.52 0.31 27.16
N ARG A 458 24.48 1.13 27.34
CA ARG A 458 23.45 1.36 26.32
C ARG A 458 24.07 1.80 24.98
N LEU A 459 25.16 2.56 25.00
CA LEU A 459 25.88 3.04 23.81
C LEU A 459 26.49 1.90 22.96
N LYS A 460 26.68 0.70 23.53
CA LYS A 460 27.14 -0.50 22.79
C LYS A 460 26.11 -1.63 22.89
N HIS A 461 24.83 -1.34 22.64
CA HIS A 461 23.74 -2.33 22.69
C HIS A 461 23.54 -3.03 24.07
N ASN A 462 24.00 -2.42 25.17
CA ASN A 462 24.11 -3.02 26.50
C ASN A 462 25.15 -4.16 26.60
N ASP A 463 26.02 -4.29 25.59
CA ASP A 463 27.04 -5.32 25.48
C ASP A 463 28.45 -4.68 25.53
N LEU A 464 29.00 -4.61 26.74
CA LEU A 464 30.41 -4.22 26.94
C LEU A 464 31.38 -5.41 26.82
N SER A 465 30.93 -6.59 26.41
CA SER A 465 31.79 -7.78 26.36
C SER A 465 32.94 -7.66 25.36
N CYS A 466 32.78 -6.84 24.33
CA CYS A 466 33.82 -6.55 23.34
C CYS A 466 35.05 -5.82 23.91
N PHE A 467 35.01 -5.32 25.15
CA PHE A 467 36.13 -4.64 25.82
C PHE A 467 36.98 -5.54 26.72
N PHE A 468 36.54 -6.78 26.96
CA PHE A 468 37.31 -7.79 27.69
C PHE A 468 38.10 -8.71 26.74
N LEU A 469 38.11 -8.38 25.45
CA LEU A 469 38.67 -9.19 24.37
C LEU A 469 39.90 -8.46 23.81
N PRO A 470 41.05 -9.13 23.64
CA PRO A 470 42.17 -8.56 22.91
C PRO A 470 41.75 -8.20 21.49
N ASP A 471 42.20 -7.04 20.98
CA ASP A 471 41.87 -6.57 19.63
C ASP A 471 42.37 -7.59 18.58
N GLY A 472 41.45 -8.36 18.00
CA GLY A 472 41.71 -9.39 17.00
C GLY A 472 40.44 -10.12 16.55
N GLU A 473 40.34 -10.48 15.27
CA GLU A 473 39.08 -10.92 14.65
C GLU A 473 38.53 -12.28 15.14
N ASP A 474 39.34 -13.12 15.78
CA ASP A 474 38.98 -14.49 16.21
C ASP A 474 39.08 -14.67 17.75
N SER A 475 38.50 -13.77 18.55
CA SER A 475 38.35 -13.98 19.99
C SER A 475 37.45 -15.19 20.30
N PRO A 476 37.92 -16.22 21.04
CA PRO A 476 37.14 -17.44 21.28
C PRO A 476 35.83 -17.14 22.02
N ALA A 477 34.75 -17.82 21.61
CA ALA A 477 33.40 -17.62 22.17
C ALA A 477 33.32 -17.78 23.70
N ALA A 478 34.24 -18.54 24.31
CA ALA A 478 34.38 -18.66 25.76
C ALA A 478 34.79 -17.34 26.44
N PHE A 479 35.68 -16.54 25.84
CA PHE A 479 36.03 -15.21 26.36
C PHE A 479 34.88 -14.23 26.19
N VAL A 480 34.18 -14.26 25.04
CA VAL A 480 32.96 -13.46 24.82
C VAL A 480 31.92 -13.77 25.90
N TRP A 481 31.75 -15.05 26.24
CA TRP A 481 30.80 -15.49 27.28
C TRP A 481 31.26 -15.10 28.69
N LEU A 482 32.54 -15.27 29.03
CA LEU A 482 33.08 -14.88 30.35
C LEU A 482 32.97 -13.37 30.56
N ALA A 483 33.32 -12.59 29.53
CA ALA A 483 33.17 -11.14 29.49
C ALA A 483 31.71 -10.71 29.72
N LYS A 484 30.75 -11.36 29.04
CA LYS A 484 29.31 -11.14 29.27
C LYS A 484 28.90 -11.47 30.69
N THR A 485 29.43 -12.55 31.26
CA THR A 485 29.10 -13.00 32.62
C THR A 485 29.63 -12.03 33.67
N ILE A 486 30.90 -11.64 33.60
CA ILE A 486 31.51 -10.62 34.49
C ILE A 486 30.74 -9.30 34.41
N TRP A 487 30.41 -8.87 33.19
CA TRP A 487 29.62 -7.66 32.96
C TRP A 487 28.21 -7.74 33.54
N PHE A 488 27.50 -8.85 33.31
CA PHE A 488 26.15 -9.07 33.82
C PHE A 488 26.13 -9.08 35.36
N MET A 489 27.08 -9.77 36.00
CA MET A 489 27.24 -9.78 37.46
C MET A 489 27.55 -8.39 38.04
N LYS A 490 28.30 -7.52 37.33
CA LYS A 490 28.58 -6.14 37.77
C LYS A 490 27.37 -5.20 37.56
N LEU A 491 26.45 -5.51 36.63
CA LEU A 491 25.17 -4.82 36.48
C LEU A 491 24.12 -5.25 37.53
N GLU A 492 24.00 -6.55 37.81
CA GLU A 492 22.96 -7.09 38.71
C GLU A 492 23.18 -6.74 40.19
N GLY A 493 24.38 -6.25 40.56
CA GLY A 493 24.62 -5.60 41.85
C GLY A 493 23.86 -4.29 42.09
N VAL A 494 23.13 -3.76 41.09
CA VAL A 494 22.36 -2.51 41.18
C VAL A 494 20.86 -2.75 40.91
N ASN A 495 20.23 -3.45 41.84
CA ASN A 495 18.79 -3.51 42.15
C ASN A 495 17.74 -3.82 41.06
N GLU A 496 16.94 -4.84 41.40
CA GLU A 496 15.58 -5.17 40.93
C GLU A 496 15.36 -5.67 39.48
N LEU A 497 15.04 -6.97 39.41
CA LEU A 497 14.28 -7.60 38.34
C LEU A 497 12.98 -6.84 38.05
N ALA A 498 12.88 -6.27 36.85
CA ALA A 498 11.63 -6.23 36.09
C ALA A 498 11.91 -6.22 34.58
N VAL A 499 11.17 -7.03 33.80
CA VAL A 499 11.20 -7.14 32.32
C VAL A 499 12.36 -8.00 31.78
N TYR A 500 12.33 -9.34 31.91
CA TYR A 500 11.51 -10.25 31.06
C TYR A 500 11.54 -11.71 31.58
N GLY A 501 10.43 -12.44 31.43
CA GLY A 501 10.38 -13.91 31.56
C GLY A 501 9.89 -14.39 32.92
N GLY A 502 8.65 -14.90 32.97
CA GLY A 502 8.09 -15.49 34.18
C GLY A 502 8.46 -16.98 34.30
N ALA A 503 8.87 -17.38 35.50
CA ALA A 503 8.79 -18.73 36.01
C ALA A 503 8.55 -18.61 37.52
N ASP A 504 7.48 -19.24 38.02
CA ASP A 504 7.27 -19.40 39.45
C ASP A 504 8.16 -20.55 39.93
N ASP A 505 9.13 -20.28 40.80
CA ASP A 505 9.60 -21.28 41.78
C ASP A 505 10.29 -20.61 42.98
N ASP A 506 9.84 -20.97 44.19
CA ASP A 506 10.41 -20.51 45.46
C ASP A 506 11.48 -21.51 45.92
N THR A 507 12.77 -21.22 45.75
CA THR A 507 13.85 -21.63 46.68
C THR A 507 15.24 -21.19 46.19
N ILE A 508 16.08 -20.72 47.13
CA ILE A 508 17.52 -21.06 47.35
C ILE A 508 18.24 -19.88 48.05
N GLU A 509 18.92 -20.19 49.14
CA GLU A 509 19.85 -19.30 49.86
C GLU A 509 21.14 -19.13 49.02
N SER A 510 21.62 -17.89 48.78
CA SER A 510 22.58 -17.62 47.70
C SER A 510 23.72 -16.63 48.00
N ASP A 511 24.28 -16.61 49.22
CA ASP A 511 25.54 -15.89 49.50
C ASP A 511 26.79 -16.77 49.28
N ASP A 512 26.71 -18.07 49.57
CA ASP A 512 27.84 -19.00 49.41
C ASP A 512 28.12 -19.34 47.93
N VAL A 513 27.07 -19.43 47.10
CA VAL A 513 27.22 -19.65 45.64
C VAL A 513 27.84 -18.43 44.96
N PHE A 514 27.45 -17.22 45.40
CA PHE A 514 27.98 -15.95 44.92
C PHE A 514 29.48 -15.80 45.25
N THR A 515 29.84 -16.02 46.51
CA THR A 515 31.23 -15.93 46.99
C THR A 515 32.12 -16.94 46.27
N LYS A 516 31.62 -18.18 46.09
CA LYS A 516 32.35 -19.24 45.39
C LYS A 516 32.53 -18.96 43.90
N ALA A 517 31.49 -18.54 43.18
CA ALA A 517 31.61 -18.23 41.74
C ALA A 517 32.56 -17.04 41.47
N TYR A 518 32.59 -16.04 42.34
CA TYR A 518 33.52 -14.91 42.25
C TYR A 518 34.98 -15.33 42.52
N ILE A 519 35.22 -16.13 43.57
CA ILE A 519 36.55 -16.65 43.90
C ILE A 519 37.03 -17.62 42.81
N ASP A 520 36.19 -18.56 42.37
CA ASP A 520 36.52 -19.52 41.31
C ASP A 520 36.81 -18.78 40.00
N GLY A 521 36.02 -17.77 39.63
CA GLY A 521 36.25 -16.95 38.43
C GLY A 521 37.54 -16.14 38.49
N LYS A 522 37.87 -15.56 39.64
CA LYS A 522 39.12 -14.81 39.85
C LYS A 522 40.35 -15.72 39.87
N GLU A 523 40.28 -16.85 40.57
CA GLU A 523 41.34 -17.87 40.55
C GLU A 523 41.53 -18.47 39.16
N LEU A 524 40.46 -18.75 38.40
CA LEU A 524 40.58 -19.25 37.03
C LEU A 524 41.26 -18.22 36.12
N PHE A 525 40.98 -16.92 36.28
CA PHE A 525 41.64 -15.89 35.48
C PHE A 525 43.13 -15.78 35.84
N GLU A 526 43.47 -15.73 37.13
CA GLU A 526 44.87 -15.71 37.60
C GLU A 526 45.65 -16.99 37.27
N LYS A 527 45.01 -18.17 37.23
CA LYS A 527 45.63 -19.45 36.86
C LYS A 527 45.71 -19.69 35.35
N ALA A 528 44.74 -19.19 34.57
CA ALA A 528 44.76 -19.30 33.12
C ALA A 528 45.74 -18.32 32.46
N TRP A 529 45.97 -17.14 33.07
CA TRP A 529 46.81 -16.10 32.48
C TRP A 529 48.27 -16.54 32.22
N PRO A 530 48.98 -17.23 33.14
CA PRO A 530 50.30 -17.80 32.86
C PRO A 530 50.29 -18.86 31.76
N ALA A 531 49.26 -19.73 31.72
CA ALA A 531 49.13 -20.77 30.69
C ALA A 531 48.82 -20.18 29.30
N LEU A 532 48.10 -19.05 29.24
CA LEU A 532 47.90 -18.26 28.03
C LEU A 532 49.21 -17.61 27.56
N GLN A 533 50.01 -17.04 28.46
CA GLN A 533 51.33 -16.50 28.12
C GLN A 533 52.33 -17.59 27.67
N GLU A 534 52.23 -18.79 28.22
CA GLU A 534 53.04 -19.94 27.82
C GLU A 534 52.60 -20.52 26.47
N TYR A 535 51.29 -20.59 26.21
CA TYR A 535 50.75 -20.97 24.90
C TYR A 535 51.09 -19.95 23.82
N ASP A 536 50.98 -18.65 24.10
CA ASP A 536 51.32 -17.58 23.15
C ASP A 536 52.83 -17.56 22.87
N ARG A 537 53.68 -17.79 23.88
CA ARG A 537 55.11 -18.03 23.68
C ARG A 537 55.38 -19.28 22.83
N TRP A 538 54.70 -20.39 23.12
CA TRP A 538 54.84 -21.63 22.37
C TRP A 538 54.46 -21.47 20.90
N VAL A 539 53.35 -20.78 20.61
CA VAL A 539 52.92 -20.45 19.23
C VAL A 539 54.01 -19.62 18.53
N ASN A 540 54.45 -18.52 19.14
CA ASN A 540 55.49 -17.65 18.57
C ASN A 540 56.84 -18.37 18.35
N GLU A 541 57.18 -19.37 19.17
CA GLU A 541 58.40 -20.18 19.02
C GLU A 541 58.26 -21.32 17.99
N HIS A 542 57.04 -21.82 17.73
CA HIS A 542 56.82 -23.06 16.94
C HIS A 542 56.08 -22.85 15.61
N THR A 543 55.48 -21.68 15.33
CA THR A 543 54.92 -21.37 14.00
C THR A 543 55.93 -20.69 13.08
N ALA A 544 56.88 -21.46 12.56
CA ALA A 544 57.71 -21.03 11.44
C ALA A 544 56.97 -21.21 10.10
N GLY A 545 56.43 -20.13 9.53
CA GLY A 545 55.90 -20.10 8.16
C GLY A 545 54.48 -19.51 8.03
N PRO A 546 54.27 -18.40 7.27
CA PRO A 546 52.97 -17.72 7.16
C PRO A 546 51.82 -18.56 6.60
N ASP A 547 52.09 -19.53 5.72
CA ASP A 547 51.05 -20.15 4.88
C ASP A 547 50.30 -21.33 5.55
N ALA A 548 50.83 -21.90 6.63
CA ALA A 548 50.25 -23.12 7.24
C ALA A 548 48.95 -22.88 8.05
N ALA A 549 48.70 -21.64 8.50
CA ALA A 549 47.53 -21.30 9.31
C ALA A 549 46.22 -21.27 8.49
N PHE A 550 46.29 -20.81 7.24
CA PHE A 550 45.12 -20.54 6.40
C PHE A 550 44.38 -21.83 5.99
N GLU A 551 45.12 -22.89 5.65
CA GLU A 551 44.52 -24.15 5.17
C GLU A 551 43.86 -24.97 6.30
N LYS A 552 44.39 -24.88 7.53
CA LYS A 552 43.82 -25.56 8.70
C LYS A 552 42.51 -24.90 9.16
N ASN A 553 42.45 -23.57 9.15
CA ASN A 553 41.25 -22.81 9.52
C ASN A 553 40.11 -23.03 8.50
N SER A 554 40.46 -23.22 7.22
CA SER A 554 39.51 -23.56 6.14
C SER A 554 38.80 -24.90 6.35
N ARG A 555 39.46 -25.90 6.96
CA ARG A 555 38.84 -27.22 7.24
C ARG A 555 37.91 -27.21 8.45
N LEU A 556 38.21 -26.44 9.49
CA LEU A 556 37.32 -26.29 10.66
C LEU A 556 36.02 -25.55 10.28
N ARG A 557 36.10 -24.51 9.44
CA ARG A 557 34.93 -23.76 8.95
C ARG A 557 33.94 -24.59 8.11
N ALA A 558 34.34 -25.78 7.62
CA ALA A 558 33.49 -26.68 6.84
C ALA A 558 32.56 -27.57 7.69
N VAL A 559 32.87 -27.79 8.97
CA VAL A 559 32.12 -28.75 9.83
C VAL A 559 30.89 -28.10 10.48
N CYS A 560 30.87 -26.78 10.66
CA CYS A 560 29.88 -26.06 11.49
C CYS A 560 28.68 -25.46 10.72
N ARG A 561 28.16 -26.12 9.67
CA ARG A 561 27.08 -25.56 8.81
C ARG A 561 25.78 -26.39 8.71
N SER A 562 25.56 -27.38 9.58
CA SER A 562 24.29 -28.16 9.60
C SER A 562 23.87 -28.58 11.01
N PRO A 563 22.68 -28.17 11.50
CA PRO A 563 22.16 -28.64 12.79
C PRO A 563 22.00 -30.17 12.88
N LYS A 564 21.73 -30.85 11.76
CA LYS A 564 21.55 -32.32 11.70
C LYS A 564 22.81 -33.13 12.05
N SER A 565 23.99 -32.51 12.01
CA SER A 565 25.24 -33.19 12.38
C SER A 565 25.38 -33.42 13.89
N VAL A 566 24.61 -32.69 14.71
CA VAL A 566 24.65 -32.80 16.18
C VAL A 566 23.75 -33.96 16.66
N GLU A 567 22.58 -34.15 16.04
CA GLU A 567 21.68 -35.28 16.36
C GLU A 567 22.38 -36.64 16.15
N LEU A 568 23.09 -36.81 15.04
CA LEU A 568 23.87 -38.02 14.72
C LEU A 568 25.03 -38.33 15.69
N LEU A 569 25.49 -37.34 16.48
CA LEU A 569 26.50 -37.53 17.53
C LEU A 569 25.88 -37.87 18.90
N VAL A 570 24.61 -37.54 19.11
CA VAL A 570 23.88 -37.88 20.34
C VAL A 570 23.35 -39.32 20.27
N GLU A 571 22.80 -39.75 19.13
CA GLU A 571 22.30 -41.12 18.95
C GLU A 571 23.41 -42.18 19.08
N ARG A 572 24.64 -41.87 18.66
CA ARG A 572 25.75 -42.84 18.66
C ARG A 572 26.44 -43.06 20.01
N LYS A 573 25.95 -42.43 21.09
CA LYS A 573 26.50 -42.61 22.44
C LYS A 573 25.75 -43.64 23.30
N PHE A 574 24.66 -44.22 22.79
CA PHE A 574 23.85 -45.23 23.50
C PHE A 574 24.18 -46.70 23.16
N GLU A 575 25.09 -46.97 22.23
CA GLU A 575 25.52 -48.35 21.89
C GLU A 575 26.74 -48.86 22.70
N LEU A 576 27.29 -48.07 23.64
CA LEU A 576 28.51 -48.42 24.40
C LEU A 576 28.31 -48.64 25.90
N LEU A 577 27.07 -48.90 26.34
CA LEU A 577 26.77 -49.35 27.71
C LEU A 577 25.92 -50.62 27.68
N GLY A 578 26.54 -51.72 27.27
CA GLY A 578 26.07 -53.08 27.55
C GLY A 578 26.88 -53.69 28.70
N THR A 579 26.19 -54.06 29.78
CA THR A 579 26.62 -55.06 30.76
C THR A 579 25.70 -56.30 30.62
N PRO A 580 26.02 -57.49 31.16
CA PRO A 580 27.16 -57.85 32.01
C PRO A 580 27.96 -59.10 31.59
N GLU A 581 29.17 -59.26 32.14
CA GLU A 581 29.64 -60.49 32.80
C GLU A 581 30.69 -60.12 33.87
#